data_AF-A0AAV7XYI2-F1
#
_entry.id   AF-A0AAV7XYI2-F1
#
_cell.length_a   1.000
_cell.length_b   1.000
_cell.length_c   1.000
_cell.angle_alpha   90.00
_cell.angle_beta   90.00
_cell.angle_gamma   90.00
#
_symmetry.space_group_name_H-M   'P 1'
#
loop_
_entity.id
_entity.type
_entity.pdbx_description
1 polymer ?
#
loop_
_entity_poly.entity_id
_entity_poly.type
_entity_poly.pdbx_seq_one_letter_code
_entity_poly.pdbx_strand_id
1 'polypeptide(L)'
;MRCDVAALPVLVFVHGGAFLLGCGRSAVFGPDPLMAHNMVVVTLNYRLGALGFANLNTAGVPGNAGLKDLLLALRWVRDNVRAFCGDPGLVTLAGHGAGAAGVELLGLSPLSAGG
;
A
#
# COMPACT_ATOMS: atom_id res chain seq x y z
N MET A 1 11.19 -7.45 -20.33
CA MET A 1 11.61 -8.46 -19.34
C MET A 1 10.59 -9.60 -19.42
N ARG A 2 11.00 -10.84 -19.70
CA ARG A 2 10.11 -12.01 -19.66
C ARG A 2 10.24 -12.63 -18.28
N CYS A 3 9.10 -12.89 -17.64
CA CYS A 3 9.06 -13.61 -16.37
C CYS A 3 9.01 -15.10 -16.70
N ASP A 4 10.14 -15.79 -16.54
CA ASP A 4 10.27 -17.22 -16.87
C ASP A 4 9.71 -18.14 -15.78
N VAL A 5 9.06 -17.56 -14.75
CA VAL A 5 8.36 -18.22 -13.64
C VAL A 5 6.89 -17.83 -13.63
N ALA A 6 6.04 -18.71 -13.09
CA ALA A 6 4.63 -18.41 -12.84
C ALA A 6 4.48 -17.09 -12.06
N ALA A 7 3.43 -16.33 -12.37
CA ALA A 7 3.23 -15.00 -11.78
C ALA A 7 3.19 -15.10 -10.25
N LEU A 8 3.98 -14.25 -9.59
CA LEU A 8 4.27 -14.34 -8.16
C LEU A 8 3.20 -13.64 -7.31
N PRO A 9 2.88 -14.15 -6.11
CA PRO A 9 2.05 -13.42 -5.16
C PRO A 9 2.69 -12.07 -4.79
N VAL A 10 1.86 -11.08 -4.54
CA VAL A 10 2.28 -9.70 -4.26
C VAL A 10 1.87 -9.32 -2.84
N LEU A 11 2.83 -8.98 -1.99
CA LEU A 11 2.59 -8.40 -0.67
C LEU A 11 2.79 -6.89 -0.73
N VAL A 12 1.74 -6.12 -0.46
CA VAL A 12 1.82 -4.67 -0.26
C VAL A 12 1.80 -4.38 1.24
N PHE A 13 2.87 -3.78 1.75
CA PHE A 13 3.02 -3.47 3.17
C PHE A 13 2.83 -1.97 3.45
N VAL A 14 1.89 -1.66 4.34
CA VAL A 14 1.59 -0.30 4.82
C VAL A 14 2.19 -0.10 6.20
N HIS A 15 3.13 0.84 6.32
CA HIS A 15 3.77 1.14 7.59
C HIS A 15 2.80 1.80 8.59
N GLY A 16 3.04 1.56 9.87
CA GLY A 16 2.36 2.22 10.98
C GLY A 16 2.95 3.59 11.33
N GLY A 17 2.60 4.07 12.54
CA GLY A 17 3.09 5.34 13.09
C GLY A 17 1.98 6.36 13.37
N ALA A 18 0.82 5.91 13.85
CA ALA A 18 -0.32 6.75 14.25
C ALA A 18 -0.79 7.77 13.19
N PHE A 19 -0.53 7.51 11.89
CA PHE A 19 -0.71 8.46 10.79
C PHE A 19 0.12 9.76 10.91
N LEU A 20 1.10 9.81 11.81
CA LEU A 20 1.93 10.98 12.11
C LEU A 20 3.39 10.80 11.69
N LEU A 21 3.89 9.56 11.72
CA LEU A 21 5.29 9.21 11.45
C LEU A 21 5.39 7.88 10.72
N GLY A 22 6.59 7.56 10.24
CA GLY A 22 6.90 6.31 9.52
C GLY A 22 7.34 6.56 8.08
N CYS A 23 7.77 5.50 7.41
CA CYS A 23 8.15 5.53 6.00
C CYS A 23 8.15 4.13 5.40
N GLY A 24 8.07 4.03 4.07
CA GLY A 24 8.19 2.79 3.30
C GLY A 24 9.63 2.35 3.03
N ARG A 25 10.62 2.81 3.81
CA ARG A 25 12.03 2.50 3.57
C ARG A 25 12.32 1.03 3.87
N SER A 26 12.90 0.33 2.90
CA SER A 26 13.32 -1.07 3.05
C SER A 26 14.34 -1.27 4.17
N ALA A 27 15.14 -0.28 4.55
CA ALA A 27 16.01 -0.43 5.73
C ALA A 27 15.25 -0.59 7.08
N VAL A 28 13.96 -0.29 7.12
CA VAL A 28 13.11 -0.37 8.33
C VAL A 28 12.10 -1.51 8.22
N PHE A 29 11.51 -1.69 7.04
CA PHE A 29 10.52 -2.74 6.76
C PHE A 29 11.00 -3.63 5.62
N GLY A 30 12.28 -4.00 5.70
CA GLY A 30 13.00 -4.67 4.63
C GLY A 30 12.42 -6.01 4.28
N PRO A 31 12.46 -6.38 2.99
CA PRO A 31 11.95 -7.65 2.56
C PRO A 31 12.93 -8.79 2.89
N ASP A 32 14.10 -8.55 3.48
CA ASP A 32 15.20 -9.54 3.57
C ASP A 32 14.74 -10.92 4.09
N PRO A 33 13.95 -11.03 5.16
CA PRO A 33 13.42 -12.33 5.61
C PRO A 33 12.40 -12.94 4.63
N LEU A 34 11.65 -12.09 3.90
CA LEU A 34 10.64 -12.48 2.94
C LEU A 34 11.23 -12.84 1.56
N MET A 35 12.43 -12.37 1.23
CA MET A 35 13.11 -12.67 -0.04
C MET A 35 13.55 -14.13 -0.16
N ALA A 36 13.49 -14.91 0.94
CA ALA A 36 13.59 -16.36 0.89
C ALA A 36 12.38 -17.03 0.21
N HIS A 37 11.28 -16.29 0.01
CA HIS A 37 10.07 -16.76 -0.65
C HIS A 37 9.92 -16.14 -2.05
N ASN A 38 9.33 -16.90 -2.97
CA ASN A 38 9.01 -16.44 -4.32
C ASN A 38 7.80 -15.49 -4.29
N MET A 39 8.02 -14.22 -3.96
CA MET A 39 6.98 -13.19 -3.92
C MET A 39 7.53 -11.82 -4.30
N VAL A 40 6.63 -10.92 -4.72
CA VAL A 40 6.93 -9.50 -4.86
C VAL A 40 6.53 -8.79 -3.58
N VAL A 41 7.45 -8.02 -2.98
CA VAL A 41 7.16 -7.17 -1.83
C VAL A 41 7.18 -5.70 -2.25
N VAL A 42 6.08 -5.00 -1.97
CA VAL A 42 5.92 -3.57 -2.23
C VAL A 42 5.80 -2.84 -0.90
N THR A 43 6.73 -1.92 -0.63
CA THR A 43 6.59 -0.92 0.44
C THR A 43 6.30 0.43 -0.17
N LEU A 44 5.58 1.29 0.55
CA LEU A 44 5.13 2.58 0.03
C LEU A 44 5.12 3.66 1.10
N ASN A 45 5.07 4.91 0.65
CA ASN A 45 4.82 6.07 1.50
C ASN A 45 3.40 6.59 1.24
N TYR A 46 2.79 7.17 2.27
CA TYR A 46 1.56 7.94 2.19
C TYR A 46 1.72 9.21 3.02
N ARG A 47 0.93 10.25 2.75
CA ARG A 47 1.03 11.51 3.51
C ARG A 47 0.64 11.31 4.97
N LEU A 48 1.36 12.00 5.85
CA LEU A 48 1.24 11.92 7.31
C LEU A 48 0.80 13.26 7.91
N GLY A 49 0.33 13.21 9.15
CA GLY A 49 -0.11 14.37 9.94
C GLY A 49 -1.15 15.22 9.21
N ALA A 50 -1.07 16.54 9.43
CA ALA A 50 -2.00 17.48 8.79
C ALA A 50 -1.96 17.39 7.25
N LEU A 51 -0.80 17.10 6.65
CA LEU A 51 -0.67 16.98 5.19
C LEU A 51 -1.45 15.79 4.62
N GLY A 52 -1.62 14.72 5.41
CA GLY A 52 -2.39 13.54 5.04
C GLY A 52 -3.85 13.58 5.47
N PHE A 53 -4.15 14.24 6.58
CA PHE A 53 -5.42 14.02 7.30
C PHE A 53 -6.15 15.28 7.72
N ALA A 54 -5.67 16.48 7.37
CA ALA A 54 -6.44 17.70 7.55
C ALA A 54 -7.78 17.62 6.79
N ASN A 55 -8.85 18.02 7.47
CA ASN A 55 -10.19 18.14 6.91
C ASN A 55 -10.71 19.53 7.26
N LEU A 56 -10.94 20.36 6.24
CA LEU A 56 -11.48 21.72 6.41
C LEU A 56 -12.96 21.80 6.03
N ASN A 57 -13.61 20.66 5.77
CA ASN A 57 -14.97 20.56 5.26
C ASN A 57 -15.20 21.40 3.99
N THR A 58 -14.18 21.46 3.12
CA THR A 58 -14.22 22.13 1.82
C THR A 58 -13.95 21.12 0.71
N ALA A 59 -14.37 21.42 -0.51
CA ALA A 59 -14.14 20.56 -1.67
C ALA A 59 -12.64 20.32 -1.94
N GLY A 60 -11.77 21.30 -1.65
CA GLY A 60 -10.32 21.19 -1.85
C GLY A 60 -9.58 20.40 -0.77
N VAL A 61 -10.10 20.39 0.47
CA VAL A 61 -9.50 19.69 1.62
C VAL A 61 -10.55 18.86 2.36
N PRO A 62 -11.08 17.80 1.72
CA PRO A 62 -12.16 16.97 2.29
C PRO A 62 -11.66 15.92 3.30
N GLY A 63 -10.37 15.91 3.64
CA GLY A 63 -9.78 14.89 4.51
C GLY A 63 -9.29 13.62 3.79
N ASN A 64 -8.65 12.77 4.59
CA ASN A 64 -8.18 11.43 4.23
C ASN A 64 -7.32 11.37 2.97
N ALA A 65 -6.50 12.40 2.75
CA ALA A 65 -5.57 12.46 1.64
C ALA A 65 -4.53 11.32 1.71
N GLY A 66 -4.08 10.96 2.92
CA GLY A 66 -3.21 9.81 3.15
C GLY A 66 -3.85 8.47 2.77
N LEU A 67 -5.14 8.25 3.08
CA LEU A 67 -5.84 7.03 2.64
C LEU A 67 -6.04 7.00 1.12
N LYS A 68 -6.25 8.16 0.50
CA LYS A 68 -6.32 8.29 -0.97
C LYS A 68 -4.97 8.00 -1.62
N ASP A 69 -3.85 8.35 -0.98
CA ASP A 69 -2.52 7.96 -1.44
C ASP A 69 -2.36 6.44 -1.43
N LEU A 70 -2.81 5.76 -0.36
CA LEU A 70 -2.79 4.30 -0.30
C LEU A 70 -3.64 3.68 -1.42
N LEU A 71 -4.85 4.20 -1.66
CA LEU A 71 -5.70 3.73 -2.74
C LEU A 71 -5.05 3.92 -4.12
N LEU A 72 -4.40 5.06 -4.34
CA LEU A 72 -3.67 5.33 -5.57
C LEU A 72 -2.48 4.37 -5.75
N ALA A 73 -1.75 4.09 -4.67
CA ALA A 73 -0.66 3.13 -4.68
C ALA A 73 -1.14 1.71 -5.01
N LEU A 74 -2.29 1.28 -4.49
CA LEU A 74 -2.87 -0.02 -4.84
C LEU A 74 -3.28 -0.11 -6.31
N ARG A 75 -3.85 0.95 -6.87
CA ARG A 75 -4.15 1.03 -8.32
C ARG A 75 -2.86 0.92 -9.13
N TRP A 76 -1.80 1.61 -8.70
CA TRP A 76 -0.50 1.50 -9.34
C TRP A 76 0.04 0.07 -9.28
N VAL A 77 -0.04 -0.60 -8.13
CA VAL A 77 0.40 -2.00 -7.99
C VAL A 77 -0.38 -2.89 -8.96
N ARG A 78 -1.71 -2.82 -8.97
CA ARG A 78 -2.55 -3.59 -9.89
C ARG A 78 -2.15 -3.38 -11.36
N ASP A 79 -1.92 -2.12 -11.74
CA ASP A 79 -1.67 -1.76 -13.14
C ASP A 79 -0.22 -2.10 -13.59
N ASN A 80 0.73 -2.19 -12.65
CA ASN A 80 2.17 -2.26 -12.97
C ASN A 80 2.90 -3.51 -12.46
N VAL A 81 2.38 -4.25 -11.48
CA VAL A 81 3.15 -5.30 -10.79
C VAL A 81 3.52 -6.47 -11.71
N ARG A 82 2.80 -6.64 -12.81
CA ARG A 82 3.15 -7.61 -13.86
C ARG A 82 4.53 -7.37 -14.47
N ALA A 83 4.98 -6.11 -14.53
CA ALA A 83 6.33 -5.77 -14.99
C ALA A 83 7.43 -6.26 -14.03
N PHE A 84 7.06 -6.57 -12.79
CA PHE A 84 7.91 -7.11 -11.72
C PHE A 84 7.63 -8.60 -11.47
N CYS A 85 7.01 -9.29 -12.42
CA CYS A 85 6.61 -10.69 -12.33
C CYS A 85 5.57 -11.02 -11.25
N GLY A 86 4.90 -10.01 -10.69
CA GLY A 86 3.78 -10.23 -9.78
C GLY A 86 2.46 -10.48 -10.50
N ASP A 87 1.58 -11.23 -9.85
CA ASP A 87 0.21 -11.45 -10.28
C ASP A 87 -0.71 -10.36 -9.68
N PRO A 88 -1.31 -9.47 -10.48
CA PRO A 88 -2.25 -8.47 -9.98
C PRO A 88 -3.53 -9.08 -9.40
N GLY A 89 -3.84 -10.35 -9.67
CA GLY A 89 -4.94 -11.10 -9.07
C GLY A 89 -4.62 -11.71 -7.71
N LEU A 90 -3.34 -11.73 -7.30
CA LEU A 90 -2.88 -12.30 -6.02
C LEU A 90 -2.17 -11.24 -5.17
N VAL A 91 -2.86 -10.12 -4.95
CA VAL A 91 -2.38 -9.02 -4.11
C VAL A 91 -2.90 -9.16 -2.69
N THR A 92 -1.98 -9.29 -1.74
CA THR A 92 -2.26 -9.26 -0.29
C THR A 92 -1.83 -7.91 0.27
N LEU A 93 -2.76 -7.22 0.92
CA LEU A 93 -2.49 -5.97 1.62
C LEU A 93 -2.30 -6.25 3.12
N ALA A 94 -1.18 -5.81 3.69
CA ALA A 94 -0.85 -5.98 5.09
C ALA A 94 -0.32 -4.69 5.71
N GLY A 95 -0.40 -4.57 7.04
CA GLY A 95 0.14 -3.43 7.76
C GLY A 95 0.23 -3.67 9.25
N HIS A 96 0.87 -2.73 9.96
CA HIS A 96 0.99 -2.77 11.42
C HIS A 96 0.57 -1.43 12.05
N GLY A 97 -0.09 -1.46 13.22
CA GLY A 97 -0.57 -0.27 13.91
C GLY A 97 -1.51 0.56 13.03
N ALA A 98 -1.21 1.86 12.83
CA ALA A 98 -1.97 2.71 11.91
C ALA A 98 -2.01 2.19 10.47
N GLY A 99 -0.99 1.43 10.05
CA GLY A 99 -1.01 0.77 8.74
C GLY A 99 -2.09 -0.30 8.67
N ALA A 100 -2.24 -1.12 9.71
CA ALA A 100 -3.31 -2.12 9.81
C ALA A 100 -4.71 -1.46 9.82
N ALA A 101 -4.87 -0.37 10.57
CA ALA A 101 -6.09 0.42 10.54
C ALA A 101 -6.36 1.00 9.14
N GLY A 102 -5.32 1.46 8.42
CA GLY A 102 -5.44 1.88 7.03
C GLY A 102 -5.88 0.76 6.09
N VAL A 103 -5.34 -0.46 6.25
CA VAL A 103 -5.76 -1.65 5.51
C VAL A 103 -7.24 -1.96 5.74
N GLU A 104 -7.67 -1.94 7.00
CA GLU A 104 -9.08 -2.16 7.36
C GLU A 104 -10.00 -1.09 6.76
N LEU A 105 -9.64 0.19 6.90
CA LEU A 105 -10.40 1.31 6.33
C LEU A 105 -10.50 1.23 4.80
N LEU A 106 -9.44 0.75 4.14
CA LEU A 106 -9.49 0.48 2.71
C LEU A 106 -10.41 -0.69 2.41
N GLY A 107 -10.37 -1.80 3.16
CA GLY A 107 -11.27 -2.93 2.96
C GLY A 107 -12.76 -2.59 3.15
N LEU A 108 -13.06 -1.61 4.00
CA LEU A 108 -14.43 -1.11 4.22
C LEU A 108 -14.87 -0.05 3.19
N SER A 109 -13.93 0.58 2.50
CA SER A 109 -14.22 1.71 1.61
C SER A 109 -14.88 1.24 0.31
N PRO A 110 -16.00 1.84 -0.13
CA PRO A 110 -16.56 1.51 -1.44
C PRO A 110 -15.63 1.92 -2.60
N LEU A 111 -14.67 2.82 -2.35
CA LEU A 111 -13.71 3.25 -3.38
C LEU A 111 -12.63 2.21 -3.68
N SER A 112 -12.52 1.17 -2.84
CA SER A 112 -11.64 0.01 -3.04
C SER A 112 -12.39 -1.22 -3.56
N ALA A 113 -13.73 -1.21 -3.52
CA ALA A 113 -14.55 -2.31 -4.01
C ALA A 113 -14.38 -2.45 -5.53
N GLY A 114 -13.83 -3.58 -5.97
CA GLY A 114 -13.53 -3.82 -7.38
C GLY A 114 -12.14 -3.35 -7.78
N GLY A 115 -11.13 -3.69 -6.96
CA GLY A 115 -9.73 -3.72 -7.38
C GLY A 115 -9.61 -4.16 -8.84
#